data_AF-A0A2N1KQC6-F1
#
_entry.id   AF-A0A2N1KQC6-F1
#
_cell.length_a   1.000
_cell.length_b   1.000
_cell.length_c   1.000
_cell.angle_alpha   90.00
_cell.angle_beta   90.00
_cell.angle_gamma   90.00
#
_symmetry.space_group_name_H-M   'P 1'
#
loop_
_entity.id
_entity.type
_entity.pdbx_description
1 polymer ?
#
loop_
_entity_poly.entity_id
_entity_poly.type
_entity_poly.pdbx_seq_one_letter_code
_entity_poly.pdbx_strand_id
1 'polypeptide(L)'
;MTYAQERPDYDNLKKAEIEQHLSKEGFISKTGWVLKEGEEITLGNGTMPNKFFAFIYETPAYQHSDERERLTSFSNGKKAKVKSLLVRGSKRTGYQVIARIGIGTLTNYWVELDNAIEAGEVTLPEPYASHLQTPVAKPFSVADEIRKFKELMDEGVLTKEEFETQKKKLLNQ
;
A
#
# COMPACT_ATOMS: atom_id res chain seq x y z
N MET A 1 -17.14 -1.22 21.49
CA MET A 1 -17.16 -1.90 20.18
C MET A 1 -17.67 -0.88 19.19
N THR A 2 -16.77 -0.22 18.47
CA THR A 2 -17.13 0.88 17.57
C THR A 2 -17.28 0.29 16.18
N TYR A 3 -18.47 0.45 15.60
CA TYR A 3 -18.89 -0.11 14.32
C TYR A 3 -17.90 0.26 13.21
N ALA A 4 -17.36 -0.74 12.51
CA ALA A 4 -16.70 -0.48 11.23
C ALA A 4 -17.71 0.20 10.31
N GLN A 5 -17.45 1.44 9.90
CA GLN A 5 -18.31 2.07 8.91
C GLN A 5 -18.15 1.33 7.58
N GLU A 6 -19.26 1.01 6.93
CA GLU A 6 -19.23 0.37 5.62
C GLU A 6 -18.61 1.31 4.61
N ARG A 7 -17.57 0.82 3.92
CA ARG A 7 -16.90 1.55 2.86
C ARG A 7 -17.86 1.73 1.68
N PRO A 8 -17.98 2.94 1.10
CA PRO A 8 -18.75 3.13 -0.13
C PRO A 8 -18.16 2.33 -1.28
N ASP A 9 -19.03 1.78 -2.12
CA ASP A 9 -18.64 1.09 -3.34
C ASP A 9 -18.16 2.10 -4.40
N TYR A 10 -16.88 2.49 -4.29
CA TYR A 10 -16.27 3.48 -5.17
C TYR A 10 -16.24 3.05 -6.65
N ASP A 11 -16.38 1.75 -6.96
CA ASP A 11 -16.39 1.27 -8.34
C ASP A 11 -17.71 1.60 -9.04
N ASN A 12 -18.79 1.71 -8.27
CA ASN A 12 -20.13 2.00 -8.78
C ASN A 12 -20.58 3.46 -8.60
N LEU A 13 -19.77 4.30 -7.94
CA LEU A 13 -20.06 5.72 -7.73
C LEU A 13 -19.43 6.63 -8.81
N LYS A 14 -20.05 7.79 -9.04
CA LYS A 14 -19.44 8.88 -9.83
C LYS A 14 -18.39 9.59 -8.98
N LYS A 15 -17.37 10.13 -9.66
CA LYS A 15 -16.30 10.91 -9.00
C LYS A 15 -16.82 11.96 -8.01
N ALA A 16 -17.82 12.75 -8.41
CA ALA A 16 -18.38 13.82 -7.58
C ALA A 16 -19.07 13.29 -6.30
N GLU A 17 -19.65 12.09 -6.36
CA GLU A 17 -20.28 11.44 -5.20
C GLU A 17 -19.22 10.96 -4.22
N ILE A 18 -18.11 10.41 -4.75
CA ILE A 18 -16.94 10.02 -3.94
C ILE A 18 -16.33 11.26 -3.28
N GLU A 19 -16.11 12.33 -4.05
CA GLU A 19 -15.57 13.61 -3.53
C GLU A 19 -16.48 14.20 -2.44
N GLN A 20 -17.80 14.16 -2.63
CA GLN A 20 -18.77 14.59 -1.60
C GLN A 20 -18.71 13.72 -0.34
N HIS A 21 -18.58 12.40 -0.49
CA HIS A 21 -18.42 11.49 0.63
C HIS A 21 -17.13 11.79 1.42
N LEU A 22 -15.99 11.90 0.71
CA LEU A 22 -14.71 12.22 1.34
C LEU A 22 -14.75 13.54 2.12
N SER A 23 -15.43 14.55 1.59
CA SER A 23 -15.59 15.84 2.26
C SER A 23 -16.45 15.78 3.53
N LYS A 24 -17.40 14.84 3.62
CA LYS A 24 -18.34 14.74 4.75
C LYS A 24 -17.86 13.74 5.81
N GLU A 25 -17.53 12.53 5.36
CA GLU A 25 -17.26 11.38 6.22
C GLU A 25 -15.77 11.03 6.29
N GLY A 26 -14.97 11.50 5.33
CA GLY A 26 -13.57 11.10 5.18
C GLY A 26 -13.40 9.85 4.33
N PHE A 27 -12.17 9.34 4.30
CA PHE A 27 -11.85 8.06 3.67
C PHE A 27 -12.18 6.92 4.62
N ILE A 28 -12.85 5.89 4.10
CA ILE A 28 -13.13 4.64 4.82
C ILE A 28 -12.34 3.51 4.15
N SER A 29 -11.43 2.89 4.90
CA SER A 29 -10.64 1.74 4.42
C SER A 29 -11.51 0.49 4.27
N LYS A 30 -10.99 -0.54 3.59
CA LYS A 30 -11.63 -1.87 3.55
C LYS A 30 -11.79 -2.50 4.95
N THR A 31 -11.00 -2.07 5.93
CA THR A 31 -11.07 -2.52 7.34
C THR A 31 -12.01 -1.66 8.20
N GLY A 32 -12.68 -0.66 7.61
CA GLY A 32 -13.56 0.26 8.32
C GLY A 32 -12.84 1.38 9.09
N TRP A 33 -11.53 1.55 8.89
CA TRP A 33 -10.78 2.68 9.44
C TRP A 33 -11.20 3.96 8.72
N VAL A 34 -11.57 4.97 9.49
CA VAL A 34 -11.93 6.29 8.99
C VAL A 34 -10.76 7.23 9.15
N LEU A 35 -10.38 7.88 8.06
CA LEU A 35 -9.33 8.88 8.00
C LEU A 35 -9.89 10.20 7.48
N LYS A 36 -9.66 11.27 8.24
CA LYS A 36 -10.12 12.64 7.91
C LYS A 36 -8.97 13.59 7.64
N GLU A 37 -9.29 14.71 6.99
CA GLU A 37 -8.35 15.80 6.81
C GLU A 37 -7.92 16.38 8.16
N GLY A 38 -6.63 16.68 8.30
CA GLY A 38 -6.03 17.17 9.53
C GLY A 38 -5.49 16.08 10.47
N GLU A 39 -5.88 14.82 10.29
CA GLU A 39 -5.40 13.69 11.10
C GLU A 39 -3.98 13.26 10.73
N GLU A 40 -3.36 12.50 11.62
CA GLU A 40 -2.05 11.90 11.38
C GLU A 40 -2.17 10.44 10.96
N ILE A 41 -1.38 10.05 9.96
CA ILE A 41 -1.13 8.65 9.63
C ILE A 41 0.30 8.28 9.97
N THR A 42 0.53 7.03 10.34
CA THR A 42 1.88 6.51 10.56
C THR A 42 2.34 5.78 9.31
N LEU A 43 3.47 6.20 8.75
CA LEU A 43 4.11 5.58 7.61
C LEU A 43 4.72 4.26 8.03
N GLY A 44 4.46 3.21 7.27
CA GLY A 44 5.02 1.88 7.46
C GLY A 44 6.41 1.76 6.85
N ASN A 45 6.65 0.71 6.08
CA ASN A 45 7.94 0.46 5.44
C ASN A 45 7.83 0.59 3.94
N GLY A 46 8.77 1.27 3.29
CA GLY A 46 8.82 1.28 1.83
C GLY A 46 8.99 -0.12 1.24
N THR A 47 8.17 -0.45 0.25
CA THR A 47 7.99 -1.82 -0.26
C THR A 47 8.78 -2.15 -1.52
N MET A 48 9.44 -1.15 -2.11
CA MET A 48 10.31 -1.39 -3.27
C MET A 48 11.60 -2.12 -2.88
N PRO A 49 12.33 -2.73 -3.84
CA PRO A 49 13.61 -3.38 -3.55
C PRO A 49 14.65 -2.47 -2.87
N ASN A 50 14.66 -1.18 -3.22
CA ASN A 50 15.49 -0.15 -2.58
C ASN A 50 14.90 0.42 -1.28
N LYS A 51 13.82 -0.19 -0.76
CA LYS A 51 13.05 0.23 0.43
C LYS A 51 12.37 1.58 0.30
N PHE A 52 12.22 2.12 -0.91
CA PHE A 52 11.40 3.30 -1.14
C PHE A 52 9.93 2.93 -1.15
N PHE A 53 9.09 3.94 -0.96
CA PHE A 53 7.65 3.78 -0.98
C PHE A 53 7.13 3.67 -2.42
N ALA A 54 6.43 2.58 -2.71
CA ALA A 54 5.79 2.30 -3.99
C ALA A 54 4.52 3.14 -4.20
N PHE A 55 3.84 3.51 -3.12
CA PHE A 55 2.52 4.15 -3.14
C PHE A 55 2.51 5.51 -2.45
N ILE A 56 3.69 6.00 -2.05
CA ILE A 56 3.89 7.35 -1.51
C ILE A 56 4.97 8.08 -2.29
N TYR A 57 4.59 9.17 -2.94
CA TYR A 57 5.46 9.93 -3.84
C TYR A 57 5.12 11.41 -3.83
N GLU A 58 6.03 12.28 -4.28
CA GLU A 58 5.85 13.72 -4.28
C GLU A 58 4.59 14.12 -5.05
N THR A 59 3.88 15.12 -4.53
CA THR A 59 2.73 15.70 -5.23
C THR A 59 3.22 16.27 -6.56
N PRO A 60 2.73 15.80 -7.72
CA PRO A 60 3.19 16.30 -9.01
C PRO A 60 3.00 17.81 -9.12
N ALA A 61 4.04 18.53 -9.56
CA ALA A 61 3.93 19.96 -9.86
C ALA A 61 2.98 20.23 -11.04
N TYR A 62 2.89 19.27 -11.97
CA TYR A 62 1.98 19.27 -13.11
C TYR A 62 1.21 17.96 -13.17
N GLN A 63 -0.09 18.01 -13.49
CA GLN A 63 -0.98 16.84 -13.53
C GLN A 63 -0.59 15.77 -14.56
N HIS A 64 0.40 16.02 -15.42
CA HIS A 64 0.83 15.16 -16.52
C HIS A 64 2.28 14.65 -16.43
N SER A 65 3.02 14.91 -15.35
CA SER A 65 4.36 14.31 -15.19
C SER A 65 4.22 12.87 -14.69
N ASP A 66 4.66 11.90 -15.49
CA ASP A 66 4.69 10.48 -15.10
C ASP A 66 5.89 10.15 -14.19
N GLU A 67 6.87 11.06 -14.08
CA GLU A 67 7.95 10.96 -13.11
C GLU A 67 7.42 11.16 -11.69
N ARG A 68 7.44 10.08 -10.91
CA ARG A 68 7.04 10.07 -9.51
C ARG A 68 8.29 10.00 -8.66
N GLU A 69 8.69 11.12 -8.08
CA GLU A 69 9.72 11.13 -7.05
C GLU A 69 9.18 10.46 -5.79
N ARG A 70 9.74 9.30 -5.43
CA ARG A 70 9.16 8.45 -4.38
C ARG A 70 9.66 8.86 -3.01
N LEU A 71 8.81 8.69 -2.01
CA LEU A 71 9.24 8.87 -0.64
C LEU A 71 10.32 7.81 -0.33
N THR A 72 11.40 8.24 0.32
CA THR A 72 12.53 7.37 0.64
C THR A 72 12.31 6.65 1.97
N SER A 73 13.08 5.59 2.20
CA SER A 73 13.07 4.79 3.43
C SER A 73 13.34 5.59 4.71
N PHE A 74 13.92 6.79 4.61
CA PHE A 74 14.10 7.71 5.73
C PHE A 74 12.78 8.11 6.42
N SER A 75 11.65 7.87 5.77
CA SER A 75 10.33 8.18 6.31
C SER A 75 9.64 7.00 6.99
N ASN A 76 10.27 5.82 7.04
CA ASN A 76 9.71 4.67 7.73
C ASN A 76 9.41 4.99 9.20
N GLY A 77 8.21 4.63 9.67
CA GLY A 77 7.74 4.85 11.04
C GLY A 77 7.41 6.31 11.38
N LYS A 78 7.60 7.27 10.46
CA LYS A 78 7.26 8.68 10.73
C LYS A 78 5.77 8.92 10.67
N LYS A 79 5.32 9.93 11.38
CA LYS A 79 3.97 10.46 11.25
C LYS A 79 3.89 11.46 10.10
N ALA A 80 2.77 11.44 9.41
CA ALA A 80 2.44 12.37 8.35
C ALA A 80 1.06 12.96 8.57
N LYS A 81 0.93 14.28 8.43
CA LYS A 81 -0.35 14.97 8.57
C LYS A 81 -1.10 14.94 7.24
N VAL A 82 -2.34 14.46 7.24
CA VAL A 82 -3.25 14.51 6.10
C VAL A 82 -3.69 15.95 5.88
N LYS A 83 -3.32 16.51 4.73
CA LYS A 83 -3.67 17.87 4.33
C LYS A 83 -4.96 17.92 3.52
N SER A 84 -5.19 16.92 2.66
CA SER A 84 -6.45 16.81 1.90
C SER A 84 -6.68 15.40 1.39
N LEU A 85 -7.94 15.05 1.13
CA LEU A 85 -8.33 13.82 0.43
C LEU A 85 -8.83 14.15 -0.98
N LEU A 86 -8.36 13.41 -1.99
CA LEU A 86 -8.72 13.66 -3.38
C LEU A 86 -8.95 12.36 -4.14
N VAL A 87 -9.77 12.42 -5.18
CA VAL A 87 -10.07 11.26 -6.03
C VAL A 87 -9.31 11.39 -7.35
N ARG A 88 -8.54 10.36 -7.69
CA ARG A 88 -7.85 10.21 -8.97
C ARG A 88 -8.47 9.09 -9.79
N GLY A 89 -8.33 9.17 -11.11
CA GLY A 89 -8.79 8.12 -12.03
C GLY A 89 -10.10 8.48 -12.73
N SER A 90 -10.73 7.48 -13.31
CA SER A 90 -11.91 7.61 -14.17
C SER A 90 -12.76 6.36 -14.07
N LYS A 91 -14.01 6.44 -14.50
CA LYS A 91 -14.91 5.27 -14.56
C LYS A 91 -14.33 4.09 -15.36
N ARG A 92 -13.44 4.35 -16.34
CA ARG A 92 -12.79 3.31 -17.15
C ARG A 92 -11.63 2.63 -16.43
N THR A 93 -10.91 3.35 -15.58
CA THR A 93 -9.66 2.89 -14.94
C THR A 93 -9.81 2.59 -13.45
N GLY A 94 -11.01 2.79 -12.90
CA GLY A 94 -11.27 2.82 -11.47
C GLY A 94 -10.94 4.18 -10.85
N TYR A 95 -11.58 4.44 -9.71
CA TYR A 95 -11.29 5.58 -8.86
C TYR A 95 -10.37 5.17 -7.72
N GLN A 96 -9.39 6.02 -7.43
CA GLN A 96 -8.45 5.83 -6.34
C GLN A 96 -8.50 7.04 -5.42
N VAL A 97 -8.59 6.79 -4.12
CA VAL A 97 -8.50 7.84 -3.11
C VAL A 97 -7.04 8.09 -2.78
N ILE A 98 -6.65 9.35 -2.87
CA ILE A 98 -5.31 9.84 -2.57
C ILE A 98 -5.37 10.74 -1.33
N ALA A 99 -4.49 10.50 -0.37
CA ALA A 99 -4.21 11.49 0.68
C ALA A 99 -3.03 12.36 0.26
N ARG A 100 -3.20 13.68 0.26
CA ARG A 100 -2.09 14.61 0.22
C ARG A 100 -1.59 14.81 1.64
N ILE A 101 -0.34 14.44 1.92
CA ILE A 101 0.25 14.49 3.25
C ILE A 101 1.43 15.47 3.32
N GLY A 102 1.69 15.98 4.52
CA GLY A 102 2.93 16.66 4.86
C GLY A 102 3.69 15.89 5.93
N ILE A 103 5.01 15.76 5.76
CA ILE A 103 5.91 15.03 6.67
C ILE A 103 6.84 15.96 7.47
N GLY A 104 6.45 17.23 7.61
CA GLY A 104 7.27 18.27 8.26
C GLY A 104 8.27 18.96 7.33
N THR A 105 8.25 18.67 6.02
CA THR A 105 9.02 19.39 5.00
C THR A 105 8.12 20.31 4.16
N LEU A 106 8.73 21.15 3.32
CA LEU A 106 8.01 22.01 2.37
C LEU A 106 7.25 21.19 1.30
N THR A 107 7.80 20.03 0.94
CA THR A 107 7.22 19.12 -0.05
C THR A 107 6.03 18.36 0.51
N ASN A 108 4.99 18.23 -0.30
CA ASN A 108 3.83 17.40 0.02
C ASN A 108 3.90 16.11 -0.79
N TYR A 109 3.35 15.04 -0.24
CA TYR A 109 3.36 13.73 -0.86
C TYR A 109 1.92 13.27 -1.10
N TRP A 110 1.70 12.54 -2.19
CA TRP A 110 0.49 11.79 -2.45
C TRP A 110 0.66 10.36 -1.96
N VAL A 111 -0.36 9.87 -1.27
CA VAL A 111 -0.48 8.50 -0.79
C VAL A 111 -1.65 7.86 -1.50
N GLU A 112 -1.42 6.81 -2.28
CA GLU A 112 -2.49 5.97 -2.82
C GLU A 112 -3.06 5.10 -1.69
N LEU A 113 -4.07 5.60 -0.97
CA LEU A 113 -4.43 5.10 0.39
C LEU A 113 -4.66 3.58 0.44
N ASP A 114 -5.48 3.04 -0.45
CA ASP A 114 -5.78 1.61 -0.44
C ASP A 114 -4.53 0.77 -0.70
N ASN A 115 -3.77 1.12 -1.73
CA ASN A 115 -2.55 0.41 -2.10
C ASN A 115 -1.50 0.52 -1.00
N ALA A 116 -1.34 1.71 -0.41
CA ALA A 116 -0.37 1.95 0.64
C ALA A 116 -0.74 1.21 1.94
N ILE A 117 -2.02 1.14 2.31
CA ILE A 117 -2.48 0.34 3.45
C ILE A 117 -2.26 -1.15 3.18
N GLU A 118 -2.68 -1.64 2.00
CA GLU A 118 -2.56 -3.04 1.60
C GLU A 118 -1.10 -3.51 1.53
N ALA A 119 -0.21 -2.63 1.07
CA ALA A 119 1.23 -2.91 0.99
C ALA A 119 1.97 -2.72 2.32
N GLY A 120 1.31 -2.19 3.37
CA GLY A 120 1.97 -1.89 4.66
C GLY A 120 2.86 -0.64 4.63
N GLU A 121 2.66 0.24 3.66
CA GLU A 121 3.29 1.57 3.58
C GLU A 121 2.57 2.62 4.42
N VAL A 122 1.29 2.38 4.73
CA VAL A 122 0.53 3.08 5.77
C VAL A 122 0.12 2.07 6.81
N THR A 123 0.48 2.34 8.06
CA THR A 123 0.07 1.49 9.18
C THR A 123 -1.32 1.89 9.65
N LEU A 124 -2.17 0.89 9.83
CA LEU A 124 -3.47 1.09 10.45
C LEU A 124 -3.33 1.19 11.97
N PRO A 125 -4.07 2.10 12.63
CA PRO A 125 -4.16 2.08 14.07
C PRO A 125 -4.99 0.88 14.54
N GLU A 126 -4.73 0.40 15.76
CA GLU A 126 -5.64 -0.53 16.44
C GLU A 126 -7.00 0.15 16.68
N PRO A 127 -8.14 -0.56 16.56
CA PRO A 127 -8.27 -2.01 16.32
C PRO A 127 -8.23 -2.43 14.84
N TYR A 128 -8.13 -1.49 13.90
CA TYR A 128 -8.30 -1.75 12.47
C TYR A 128 -7.16 -2.57 11.84
N ALA A 129 -5.98 -2.59 12.47
CA ALA A 129 -4.85 -3.42 12.05
C ALA A 129 -5.17 -4.92 12.13
N SER A 130 -5.94 -5.35 13.12
CA SER A 130 -6.32 -6.77 13.30
C SER A 130 -7.25 -7.32 12.20
N HIS A 131 -7.91 -6.45 11.46
CA HIS A 131 -8.82 -6.79 10.35
C HIS A 131 -8.10 -6.93 9.01
N LEU A 132 -6.79 -6.64 8.94
CA LEU A 132 -5.95 -7.05 7.82
C LEU A 132 -5.67 -8.55 7.93
N GLN A 133 -6.70 -9.38 7.79
CA GLN A 133 -6.52 -10.76 7.35
C GLN A 133 -6.22 -10.74 5.83
N THR A 134 -5.15 -10.05 5.42
CA THR A 134 -4.38 -10.57 4.30
C THR A 134 -3.85 -11.93 4.76
N PRO A 135 -3.88 -12.99 3.92
CA PRO A 135 -3.16 -14.20 4.26
C PRO A 135 -1.77 -13.71 4.60
N VAL A 136 -1.33 -13.96 5.84
CA VAL A 136 0.05 -13.80 6.23
C VAL A 136 0.83 -14.30 5.03
N ALA A 137 1.59 -13.42 4.37
CA ALA A 137 2.73 -13.90 3.64
C ALA A 137 3.50 -14.61 4.74
N LYS A 138 3.19 -15.90 4.92
CA LYS A 138 3.93 -16.77 5.82
C LYS A 138 5.36 -16.43 5.46
N PRO A 139 6.25 -16.14 6.44
CA PRO A 139 7.66 -16.14 6.11
C PRO A 139 7.83 -17.42 5.29
N PHE A 140 8.16 -17.29 3.99
CA PHE A 140 8.08 -18.42 3.08
C PHE A 140 8.87 -19.50 3.78
N SER A 141 8.18 -20.58 4.18
CA SER A 141 8.90 -21.62 4.88
C SER A 141 10.00 -22.05 3.91
N VAL A 142 11.18 -22.39 4.41
CA VAL A 142 12.24 -22.98 3.58
C VAL A 142 11.65 -24.09 2.67
N ALA A 143 10.63 -24.81 3.16
CA ALA A 143 9.85 -25.77 2.38
C ALA A 143 9.04 -25.18 1.20
N ASP A 144 8.41 -24.02 1.35
CA ASP A 144 7.64 -23.36 0.29
C ASP A 144 8.54 -22.82 -0.83
N GLU A 145 9.72 -22.29 -0.48
CA GLU A 145 10.71 -21.87 -1.48
C GLU A 145 11.29 -23.07 -2.25
N ILE A 146 11.62 -24.15 -1.55
CA ILE A 146 12.08 -25.41 -2.18
C ILE A 146 11.01 -25.97 -3.12
N ARG A 147 9.72 -25.89 -2.76
CA ARG A 147 8.62 -26.35 -3.63
C ARG A 147 8.55 -25.53 -4.92
N LYS A 148 8.68 -24.20 -4.84
CA LYS A 148 8.68 -23.33 -6.02
C LYS A 148 9.87 -23.58 -6.95
N PHE A 149 11.06 -23.81 -6.39
CA PHE A 149 12.23 -24.19 -7.19
C PHE A 149 12.04 -25.56 -7.87
N LYS A 150 11.34 -26.49 -7.22
CA LYS A 150 11.02 -27.79 -7.81
C LYS A 150 10.04 -27.66 -8.96
N GLU A 151 9.00 -26.84 -8.81
CA GLU A 151 8.04 -26.55 -9.90
C GLU A 151 8.76 -25.97 -11.13
N LEU A 152 9.66 -25.00 -10.93
CA LEU A 152 10.47 -24.43 -12.02
C LEU A 152 11.41 -25.46 -12.69
N MET A 153 11.93 -26.43 -11.93
CA MET A 153 12.72 -27.52 -12.49
C MET A 153 11.85 -28.49 -13.30
N ASP A 154 10.66 -28.83 -12.79
CA ASP A 154 9.72 -29.72 -13.46
C ASP A 154 9.14 -29.07 -14.74
N GLU A 155 9.01 -27.73 -14.76
CA GLU A 155 8.67 -26.92 -15.93
C GLU A 155 9.85 -26.73 -16.92
N GLY A 156 11.05 -27.20 -16.57
CA GLY A 156 12.25 -27.10 -17.39
C GLY A 156 12.89 -25.70 -17.44
N VAL A 157 12.44 -24.77 -16.59
CA VAL A 157 13.02 -23.43 -16.43
C VAL A 157 14.36 -23.49 -15.69
N LEU A 158 14.51 -24.44 -14.76
CA LEU A 158 15.75 -24.70 -14.04
C LEU A 158 16.31 -26.08 -14.36
N THR A 159 17.63 -26.16 -14.41
CA THR A 159 18.33 -27.45 -14.44
C THR A 159 18.34 -28.10 -13.05
N LYS A 160 18.53 -29.41 -13.02
CA LYS A 160 18.60 -30.19 -11.77
C LYS A 160 19.75 -29.71 -10.86
N GLU A 161 20.87 -29.27 -11.43
CA GLU A 161 22.01 -28.76 -10.67
C GLU A 161 21.73 -27.39 -10.02
N GLU A 162 21.02 -26.50 -10.73
CA GLU A 162 20.61 -25.20 -10.20
C GLU A 162 19.60 -25.36 -9.06
N PHE A 163 18.63 -26.27 -9.22
CA PHE A 163 17.68 -26.62 -8.17
C PHE A 163 18.38 -27.08 -6.88
N GLU A 164 19.29 -28.06 -6.98
CA GLU A 164 19.98 -28.61 -5.81
C GLU A 164 20.91 -27.59 -5.13
N THR A 165 21.51 -26.67 -5.91
CA THR A 165 22.33 -25.58 -5.36
C THR A 165 21.49 -24.61 -4.52
N GLN A 166 20.33 -24.19 -5.03
CA GLN A 166 19.43 -23.28 -4.31
C GLN A 166 18.82 -23.96 -3.07
N LYS A 167 18.41 -25.22 -3.20
CA LYS A 167 17.89 -26.02 -2.08
C LYS A 167 18.89 -26.14 -0.93
N LYS A 168 20.17 -26.43 -1.22
CA LYS A 168 21.22 -26.48 -0.18
C LYS A 168 21.48 -25.14 0.48
N LYS A 169 21.39 -24.04 -0.27
CA LYS A 169 21.56 -22.69 0.27
C LYS A 169 20.44 -22.34 1.25
N LEU A 170 19.20 -22.70 0.91
CA LEU A 170 18.02 -22.44 1.74
C LEU A 170 17.95 -23.30 3.00
N LEU A 171 18.42 -24.56 2.95
CA LEU A 171 18.44 -25.46 4.11
C LEU A 171 19.52 -25.11 5.16
N ASN A 172 20.49 -24.26 4.80
CA ASN A 172 21.61 -23.86 5.67
C ASN A 172 21.49 -22.40 6.16
N GLN A 173 20.33 -21.75 6.00
CA GLN A 173 19.98 -20.47 6.64
C GLN A 173 19.34 -20.70 8.00
#